data_AF-A0ABD4KUB4-F1
#
_entry.id   AF-A0ABD4KUB4-F1
#
_cell.length_a   1.000
_cell.length_b   1.000
_cell.length_c   1.000
_cell.angle_alpha   90.00
_cell.angle_beta   90.00
_cell.angle_gamma   90.00
#
_symmetry.space_group_name_H-M   'P 1'
#
loop_
_entity.id
_entity.type
_entity.pdbx_description
1 polymer ?
#
loop_
_entity_poly.entity_id
_entity_poly.type
_entity_poly.pdbx_seq_one_letter_code
_entity_poly.pdbx_strand_id
1 'polypeptide(L)'
;ALRRGLLGAPFYTAIAVPTVLEYCPDIEVDKESKIGPNSVPGRGRRLITFTDSRQGTAKMSIRMQQEAERSRLRGLVFKELRRHVEEKVVIDEALLDSVKDYLSMPIEKLRVMLPSIEKSMPEDAKALKEYIDIASSSVAIPLPQTITWSDLAAVIKQDNDLKESMLKENKRLSPEIFDDSTGPLRLTQMLLTREFARRPKNRNNLETQGLVKIVYPALDKIEAVPELWGNYGLTVKDWRDYLKVCLDFFVRENSYITIDREWIRWIGMHFSPKTLLGPDASDVDENRAKSWPLVRKGSKRQQRIITLLTVATGIDITSTAGEDTVNGWLVSAWNALTGSKILQDSTADKQYSLNLTNVSFSLMNSAYICPITNKLLDTT
;
A
#
# COMPACT_ATOMS: atom_id res chain seq x y z
N ALA A 1 31.77 20.23 -9.20
CA ALA A 1 31.24 20.09 -10.58
C ALA A 1 29.91 19.34 -10.54
N LEU A 2 28.79 19.99 -10.89
CA LEU A 2 27.52 19.30 -11.13
C LEU A 2 27.74 18.31 -12.28
N ARG A 3 27.57 17.01 -12.04
CA ARG A 3 27.55 16.02 -13.14
C ARG A 3 26.42 16.45 -14.09
N ARG A 4 26.74 16.64 -15.37
CA ARG A 4 25.70 16.84 -16.40
C ARG A 4 24.67 15.72 -16.25
N GLY A 5 23.40 16.07 -16.09
CA GLY A 5 22.28 15.12 -15.97
C GLY A 5 21.97 14.41 -17.28
N LEU A 6 23.00 13.97 -18.01
CA LEU A 6 22.85 13.18 -19.22
C LEU A 6 22.53 11.75 -18.79
N LEU A 7 21.28 11.37 -18.99
CA LEU A 7 20.87 9.98 -18.83
C LEU A 7 21.50 9.18 -19.97
N GLY A 8 22.03 7.99 -19.67
CA GLY A 8 22.67 7.16 -20.70
C GLY A 8 21.63 6.59 -21.66
N ALA A 9 22.05 6.18 -22.86
CA ALA A 9 21.22 5.42 -23.81
C ALA A 9 20.41 4.30 -23.13
N PRO A 10 20.96 3.53 -22.15
CA PRO A 10 20.17 2.55 -21.43
C PRO A 10 18.88 3.08 -20.79
N PHE A 11 18.92 4.28 -20.20
CA PHE A 11 17.74 4.87 -19.59
C PHE A 11 16.66 5.15 -20.64
N TYR A 12 17.04 5.75 -21.77
CA TYR A 12 16.10 6.10 -22.83
C TYR A 12 15.53 4.87 -23.53
N THR A 13 16.34 3.86 -23.80
CA THR A 13 15.89 2.60 -24.42
C THR A 13 14.83 1.91 -23.57
N ALA A 14 14.99 1.87 -22.24
CA ALA A 14 14.02 1.24 -21.35
C ALA A 14 12.64 1.92 -21.37
N ILE A 15 12.56 3.20 -21.76
CA ILE A 15 11.31 3.98 -21.83
C ILE A 15 10.76 3.99 -23.27
N ALA A 16 11.61 4.25 -24.25
CA ALA A 16 11.19 4.40 -25.65
C ALA A 16 10.82 3.06 -26.30
N VAL A 17 11.52 1.96 -25.98
CA VAL A 17 11.26 0.66 -26.62
C VAL A 17 9.85 0.15 -26.36
N PRO A 18 9.31 0.16 -25.12
CA PRO A 18 7.90 -0.18 -24.88
C PRO A 18 6.93 0.66 -25.73
N THR A 19 7.15 1.97 -25.82
CA THR A 19 6.30 2.86 -26.64
C THR A 19 6.39 2.52 -28.12
N VAL A 20 7.59 2.29 -28.66
CA VAL A 20 7.75 1.90 -30.07
C VAL A 20 7.11 0.53 -30.33
N LEU A 21 7.24 -0.41 -29.39
CA LEU A 21 6.64 -1.74 -29.48
C LEU A 21 5.12 -1.69 -29.61
N GLU A 22 4.44 -0.69 -29.02
CA GLU A 22 2.99 -0.51 -29.16
C GLU A 22 2.55 -0.24 -30.60
N TYR A 23 3.43 0.34 -31.43
CA TYR A 23 3.17 0.63 -32.85
C TYR A 23 3.67 -0.45 -33.80
N CYS A 24 4.30 -1.52 -33.30
CA CYS A 24 4.67 -2.67 -34.11
C CYS A 24 3.42 -3.47 -34.50
N PRO A 25 3.44 -4.17 -35.66
CA PRO A 25 2.33 -5.01 -36.09
C PRO A 25 2.11 -6.17 -35.11
N ASP A 26 0.85 -6.55 -34.93
CA ASP A 26 0.48 -7.75 -34.20
C ASP A 26 1.00 -9.01 -34.93
N ILE A 27 1.14 -10.12 -34.22
CA ILE A 27 1.52 -11.39 -34.86
C ILE A 27 0.39 -11.92 -35.76
N GLU A 28 0.75 -12.66 -36.79
CA GLU A 28 -0.23 -13.45 -37.52
C GLU A 28 -0.66 -14.67 -36.69
N VAL A 29 -1.86 -15.17 -36.96
CA VAL A 29 -2.33 -16.42 -36.37
C VAL A 29 -1.51 -17.56 -36.94
N ASP A 30 -0.78 -18.25 -36.06
CA ASP A 30 0.01 -19.41 -36.46
C ASP A 30 -0.90 -20.55 -36.92
N LYS A 31 -0.58 -21.14 -38.08
CA LYS A 31 -1.48 -22.10 -38.73
C LYS A 31 -1.58 -23.42 -37.98
N GLU A 32 -0.51 -23.84 -37.31
CA GLU A 32 -0.40 -25.11 -36.60
C GLU A 32 -0.92 -25.00 -35.17
N SER A 33 -0.35 -24.09 -34.39
CA SER A 33 -0.69 -23.89 -32.98
C SER A 33 -1.99 -23.11 -32.77
N LYS A 34 -2.52 -22.44 -33.81
CA LYS A 34 -3.68 -21.52 -33.74
C LYS A 34 -3.51 -20.36 -32.75
N ILE A 35 -2.27 -20.09 -32.31
CA ILE A 35 -1.95 -18.97 -31.43
C ILE A 35 -1.95 -17.69 -32.28
N GLY A 36 -2.70 -16.68 -31.83
CA GLY A 36 -2.80 -15.39 -32.50
C GLY A 36 -2.67 -14.20 -31.54
N PRO A 37 -2.92 -12.97 -32.01
CA PRO A 37 -2.78 -11.74 -31.22
C PRO A 37 -3.52 -11.75 -29.88
N ASN A 38 -4.66 -12.44 -29.78
CA ASN A 38 -5.47 -12.44 -28.57
C ASN A 38 -4.99 -13.45 -27.52
N SER A 39 -4.03 -14.30 -27.86
CA SER A 39 -3.54 -15.40 -27.00
C SER A 39 -2.20 -15.07 -26.34
N VAL A 40 -1.61 -13.91 -26.62
CA VAL A 40 -0.26 -13.55 -26.14
C VAL A 40 -0.20 -12.12 -25.61
N PRO A 41 0.68 -11.84 -24.64
CA PRO A 41 0.87 -10.50 -24.11
C PRO A 41 1.24 -9.51 -25.21
N GLY A 42 0.76 -8.27 -25.09
CA GLY A 42 1.09 -7.19 -26.03
C GLY A 42 0.72 -7.50 -27.48
N ARG A 43 -0.27 -8.38 -27.71
CA ARG A 43 -0.69 -8.84 -29.05
C ARG A 43 0.41 -9.53 -29.85
N GLY A 44 1.44 -10.00 -29.16
CA GLY A 44 2.60 -10.67 -29.74
C GLY A 44 3.54 -9.73 -30.48
N ARG A 45 3.35 -8.41 -30.38
CA ARG A 45 4.21 -7.41 -31.04
C ARG A 45 5.67 -7.65 -30.68
N ARG A 46 6.54 -7.56 -31.69
CA ARG A 46 7.98 -7.84 -31.56
C ARG A 46 8.78 -6.68 -32.11
N LEU A 47 9.86 -6.35 -31.41
CA LEU A 47 10.86 -5.39 -31.85
C LEU A 47 12.23 -6.03 -31.65
N ILE A 48 13.04 -6.03 -32.70
CA ILE A 48 14.44 -6.47 -32.63
C ILE A 48 15.29 -5.22 -32.50
N THR A 49 16.10 -5.15 -31.44
CA THR A 49 17.05 -4.06 -31.21
C THR A 49 18.47 -4.61 -31.26
N PHE A 50 19.37 -3.85 -31.90
CA PHE A 50 20.79 -4.18 -31.98
C PHE A 50 21.58 -3.22 -31.10
N THR A 51 22.47 -3.77 -30.28
CA THR A 51 23.35 -3.00 -29.39
C THR A 51 24.76 -3.60 -29.46
N ASP A 52 25.78 -2.75 -29.49
CA ASP A 52 27.20 -3.13 -29.55
C ASP A 52 27.75 -3.71 -28.23
N SER A 53 27.07 -3.48 -27.11
CA SER A 53 27.52 -3.90 -25.78
C SER A 53 26.73 -5.10 -25.22
N ARG A 54 27.33 -6.30 -25.23
CA ARG A 54 26.73 -7.53 -24.66
C ARG A 54 26.29 -7.39 -23.20
N GLN A 55 27.14 -6.79 -22.35
CA GLN A 55 26.82 -6.58 -20.93
C GLN A 55 25.71 -5.55 -20.74
N GLY A 56 25.70 -4.50 -21.57
CA GLY A 56 24.64 -3.49 -21.59
C GLY A 56 23.29 -4.10 -21.95
N THR A 57 23.25 -4.95 -22.99
CA THR A 57 22.05 -5.68 -23.42
C THR A 57 21.50 -6.55 -22.30
N ALA A 58 22.33 -7.38 -21.66
CA ALA A 58 21.87 -8.30 -20.62
C ALA A 58 21.23 -7.56 -19.43
N LYS A 59 21.89 -6.50 -18.94
CA LYS A 59 21.35 -5.66 -17.85
C LYS A 59 20.06 -4.95 -18.28
N MET A 60 19.97 -4.52 -19.54
CA MET A 60 18.80 -3.88 -20.10
C MET A 60 17.61 -4.83 -20.15
N SER A 61 17.78 -6.01 -20.73
CA SER A 61 16.72 -7.00 -20.92
C SER A 61 16.10 -7.43 -19.59
N ILE A 62 16.93 -7.68 -18.57
CA ILE A 62 16.44 -8.01 -17.22
C ILE A 62 15.63 -6.86 -16.64
N ARG A 63 16.13 -5.62 -16.77
CA ARG A 63 15.43 -4.44 -16.25
C ARG A 63 14.09 -4.22 -16.97
N MET A 64 14.06 -4.36 -18.29
CA MET A 64 12.83 -4.23 -19.09
C MET A 64 11.80 -5.30 -18.71
N GLN A 65 12.24 -6.54 -18.52
CA GLN A 65 11.37 -7.62 -18.04
C GLN A 65 10.76 -7.28 -16.67
N GLN A 66 11.60 -6.88 -15.70
CA GLN A 66 11.13 -6.49 -14.37
C GLN A 66 10.17 -5.29 -14.41
N GLU A 67 10.40 -4.32 -15.31
CA GLU A 67 9.52 -3.16 -15.47
C GLU A 67 8.19 -3.55 -16.12
N ALA A 68 8.19 -4.46 -17.10
CA ALA A 68 6.99 -4.99 -17.73
C ALA A 68 6.12 -5.74 -16.71
N GLU A 69 6.72 -6.64 -15.93
CA GLU A 69 6.04 -7.34 -14.84
C GLU A 69 5.51 -6.38 -13.78
N ARG A 70 6.30 -5.36 -13.40
CA ARG A 70 5.87 -4.34 -12.43
C ARG A 70 4.69 -3.55 -12.97
N SER A 71 4.75 -3.09 -14.21
CA SER A 71 3.69 -2.31 -14.85
C SER A 71 2.41 -3.12 -14.99
N ARG A 72 2.53 -4.40 -15.37
CA ARG A 72 1.41 -5.34 -15.42
C ARG A 72 0.78 -5.53 -14.04
N LEU A 73 1.57 -5.82 -13.01
CA LEU A 73 1.08 -5.95 -11.64
C LEU A 73 0.35 -4.68 -11.18
N ARG A 74 0.93 -3.50 -11.43
CA ARG A 74 0.32 -2.22 -11.04
C ARG A 74 -1.06 -2.04 -11.66
N GLY A 75 -1.19 -2.34 -12.94
CA GLY A 75 -2.47 -2.30 -13.65
C GLY A 75 -3.48 -3.29 -13.06
N LEU A 76 -3.05 -4.52 -12.73
CA LEU A 76 -3.90 -5.53 -12.10
C LEU A 76 -4.39 -5.11 -10.71
N VAL A 77 -3.49 -4.62 -9.86
CA VAL A 77 -3.82 -4.12 -8.51
C VAL A 77 -4.83 -2.97 -8.60
N PHE A 78 -4.55 -1.97 -9.44
CA PHE A 78 -5.45 -0.82 -9.60
C PHE A 78 -6.81 -1.22 -10.17
N LYS A 79 -6.84 -2.08 -11.19
CA LYS A 79 -8.07 -2.62 -11.80
C LYS A 79 -8.90 -3.38 -10.78
N GLU A 80 -8.27 -4.20 -9.95
CA GLU A 80 -8.97 -4.96 -8.93
C GLU A 80 -9.53 -4.03 -7.86
N LEU A 81 -8.71 -3.15 -7.28
CA LEU A 81 -9.17 -2.20 -6.26
C LEU A 81 -10.31 -1.29 -6.74
N ARG A 82 -10.36 -0.93 -8.04
CA ARG A 82 -11.46 -0.16 -8.63
C ARG A 82 -12.80 -0.90 -8.56
N ARG A 83 -12.82 -2.24 -8.52
CA ARG A 83 -14.04 -3.04 -8.34
C ARG A 83 -14.57 -3.00 -6.92
N HIS A 84 -13.72 -2.62 -5.97
CA HIS A 84 -14.03 -2.47 -4.54
C HIS A 84 -14.30 -1.00 -4.20
N VAL A 85 -14.90 -0.25 -5.12
CA VAL A 85 -15.36 1.12 -4.86
C VAL A 85 -16.87 1.07 -4.73
N GLU A 86 -17.36 1.43 -3.54
CA GLU A 86 -18.78 1.61 -3.29
C GLU A 86 -19.16 3.06 -3.55
N GLU A 87 -20.28 3.26 -4.23
CA GLU A 87 -20.90 4.58 -4.34
C GLU A 87 -21.77 4.79 -3.12
N LYS A 88 -21.38 5.72 -2.22
CA LYS A 88 -22.28 6.13 -1.13
C LYS A 88 -22.60 7.60 -1.25
N VAL A 89 -23.86 7.91 -1.00
CA VAL A 89 -24.29 9.28 -0.77
C VAL A 89 -23.84 9.68 0.64
N VAL A 90 -23.19 10.84 0.77
CA VAL A 90 -22.85 11.39 2.08
C VAL A 90 -24.13 12.00 2.66
N ILE A 91 -24.56 11.44 3.78
CA ILE A 91 -25.74 11.86 4.52
C ILE A 91 -25.27 12.13 5.94
N ASP A 92 -25.69 13.26 6.50
CA ASP A 92 -25.39 13.64 7.88
C ASP A 92 -25.81 12.54 8.86
N GLU A 93 -24.97 12.25 9.86
CA GLU A 93 -25.20 11.18 10.83
C GLU A 93 -26.44 11.45 11.71
N ALA A 94 -26.73 12.72 12.03
CA ALA A 94 -27.94 13.11 12.73
C ALA A 94 -29.19 12.90 11.86
N LEU A 95 -29.07 13.17 10.56
CA LEU A 95 -30.15 12.89 9.61
C LEU A 95 -30.39 11.38 9.49
N LEU A 96 -29.34 10.57 9.37
CA LEU A 96 -29.44 9.10 9.34
C LEU A 96 -30.10 8.53 10.61
N ASP A 97 -29.76 9.04 11.79
CA ASP A 97 -30.40 8.60 13.04
C ASP A 97 -31.89 8.96 13.09
N SER A 98 -32.26 10.15 12.60
CA SER A 98 -33.68 10.56 12.51
C SER A 98 -34.50 9.72 11.53
N VAL A 99 -33.87 9.09 10.53
CA VAL A 99 -34.56 8.25 9.53
C VAL A 99 -34.27 6.75 9.68
N LYS A 100 -33.66 6.31 10.78
CA LYS A 100 -33.17 4.93 10.97
C LYS A 100 -34.22 3.85 10.72
N ASP A 101 -35.46 4.10 11.11
CA ASP A 101 -36.58 3.16 10.97
C ASP A 101 -36.98 2.95 9.49
N TYR A 102 -36.58 3.88 8.63
CA TYR A 102 -36.90 3.91 7.20
C TYR A 102 -35.74 3.44 6.30
N LEU A 103 -34.51 3.34 6.83
CA LEU A 103 -33.29 3.02 6.05
C LEU A 103 -33.32 1.64 5.36
N SER A 104 -34.09 0.70 5.89
CA SER A 104 -34.24 -0.64 5.30
C SER A 104 -35.15 -0.68 4.06
N MET A 105 -35.85 0.41 3.76
CA MET A 105 -36.83 0.48 2.67
C MET A 105 -36.23 1.16 1.41
N PRO A 106 -36.56 0.68 0.21
CA PRO A 106 -36.21 1.37 -1.03
C PRO A 106 -36.79 2.79 -1.10
N ILE A 107 -36.03 3.73 -1.70
CA ILE A 107 -36.40 5.15 -1.82
C ILE A 107 -37.77 5.33 -2.49
N GLU A 108 -38.09 4.49 -3.48
CA GLU A 108 -39.37 4.51 -4.20
C GLU A 108 -40.56 4.21 -3.27
N LYS A 109 -40.38 3.28 -2.32
CA LYS A 109 -41.43 2.98 -1.33
C LYS A 109 -41.59 4.11 -0.32
N LEU A 110 -40.49 4.71 0.10
CA LEU A 110 -40.51 5.86 1.01
C LEU A 110 -41.22 7.06 0.39
N ARG A 111 -41.04 7.31 -0.91
CA ARG A 111 -41.77 8.36 -1.66
C ARG A 111 -43.28 8.15 -1.65
N VAL A 112 -43.75 6.90 -1.74
CA VAL A 112 -45.18 6.56 -1.70
C VAL A 112 -45.76 6.72 -0.29
N MET A 113 -44.97 6.41 0.74
CA MET A 113 -45.41 6.50 2.14
C MET A 113 -45.32 7.93 2.71
N LEU A 114 -44.49 8.80 2.12
CA LEU A 114 -44.25 10.16 2.58
C LEU A 114 -45.53 10.97 2.86
N PRO A 115 -46.57 10.98 1.99
CA PRO A 115 -47.80 11.74 2.24
C PRO A 115 -48.62 11.22 3.43
N SER A 116 -48.48 9.93 3.77
CA SER A 116 -49.12 9.33 4.94
C SER A 116 -48.36 9.66 6.21
N ILE A 117 -47.02 9.60 6.17
CA ILE A 117 -46.14 9.94 7.29
C ILE A 117 -46.26 11.44 7.62
N GLU A 118 -46.36 12.31 6.62
CA GLU A 118 -46.57 13.76 6.79
C GLU A 118 -47.83 14.11 7.59
N LYS A 119 -48.86 13.25 7.53
CA LYS A 119 -50.11 13.42 8.30
C LYS A 119 -50.01 12.93 9.75
N SER A 120 -49.22 11.89 10.02
CA SER A 120 -49.10 11.30 11.35
C SER A 120 -47.92 11.85 12.16
N MET A 121 -46.81 12.13 11.49
CA MET A 121 -45.49 12.45 12.07
C MET A 121 -44.78 13.51 11.19
N PRO A 122 -45.11 14.80 11.35
CA PRO A 122 -44.63 15.85 10.46
C PRO A 122 -43.11 16.13 10.55
N GLU A 123 -42.51 15.95 11.74
CA GLU A 123 -41.04 16.11 11.90
C GLU A 123 -40.27 14.98 11.21
N ASP A 124 -40.71 13.72 11.37
CA ASP A 124 -40.11 12.56 10.69
C ASP A 124 -40.28 12.68 9.17
N ALA A 125 -41.42 13.17 8.69
CA ALA A 125 -41.65 13.41 7.26
C ALA A 125 -40.69 14.46 6.69
N LYS A 126 -40.31 15.48 7.46
CA LYS A 126 -39.35 16.49 7.05
C LYS A 126 -37.95 15.90 6.90
N ALA A 127 -37.49 15.16 7.90
CA ALA A 127 -36.21 14.44 7.85
C ALA A 127 -36.19 13.41 6.71
N LEU A 128 -37.27 12.65 6.52
CA LEU A 128 -37.39 11.66 5.46
C LEU A 128 -37.38 12.29 4.07
N LYS A 129 -38.01 13.46 3.90
CA LYS A 129 -38.00 14.21 2.64
C LYS A 129 -36.60 14.73 2.32
N GLU A 130 -35.88 15.25 3.31
CA GLU A 130 -34.49 15.68 3.19
C GLU A 130 -33.56 14.51 2.83
N TYR A 131 -33.73 13.35 3.49
CA TYR A 131 -33.03 12.11 3.15
C TYR A 131 -33.29 11.66 1.71
N ILE A 132 -34.55 11.62 1.27
CA ILE A 132 -34.91 11.23 -0.10
C ILE A 132 -34.31 12.19 -1.12
N ASP A 133 -34.34 13.50 -0.85
CA ASP A 133 -33.79 14.50 -1.75
C ASP A 133 -32.28 14.36 -1.86
N ILE A 134 -31.56 14.24 -0.74
CA ILE A 134 -30.10 14.01 -0.72
C ILE A 134 -29.75 12.70 -1.44
N ALA A 135 -30.45 11.61 -1.14
CA ALA A 135 -30.22 10.30 -1.75
C ALA A 135 -30.52 10.25 -3.25
N SER A 136 -31.40 11.13 -3.74
CA SER A 136 -31.80 11.18 -5.16
C SER A 136 -31.03 12.23 -5.97
N SER A 137 -30.53 13.29 -5.33
CA SER A 137 -29.91 14.45 -6.00
C SER A 137 -28.40 14.57 -5.80
N SER A 138 -27.85 13.92 -4.77
CA SER A 138 -26.42 14.00 -4.49
C SER A 138 -25.62 13.07 -5.39
N VAL A 139 -24.46 13.57 -5.85
CA VAL A 139 -23.46 12.73 -6.51
C VAL A 139 -22.90 11.77 -5.47
N ALA A 140 -23.13 10.47 -5.66
CA ALA A 140 -22.56 9.46 -4.80
C ALA A 140 -21.02 9.60 -4.80
N ILE A 141 -20.43 9.67 -3.61
CA ILE A 141 -19.00 9.78 -3.45
C ILE A 141 -18.42 8.36 -3.56
N PRO A 142 -17.42 8.14 -4.42
CA PRO A 142 -16.74 6.86 -4.48
C PRO A 142 -15.98 6.65 -3.16
N LEU A 143 -16.35 5.62 -2.41
CA LEU A 143 -15.69 5.17 -1.20
C LEU A 143 -14.94 3.88 -1.50
N PRO A 144 -13.60 3.95 -1.59
CA PRO A 144 -12.78 2.77 -1.73
C PRO A 144 -12.89 1.88 -0.48
N GLN A 145 -13.26 0.63 -0.70
CA GLN A 145 -13.22 -0.42 0.29
C GLN A 145 -11.81 -1.00 0.41
N THR A 146 -11.59 -1.79 1.45
CA THR A 146 -10.31 -2.47 1.68
C THR A 146 -10.36 -3.91 1.19
N ILE A 147 -9.28 -4.38 0.59
CA ILE A 147 -9.06 -5.79 0.23
C ILE A 147 -7.83 -6.31 0.97
N THR A 148 -7.89 -7.52 1.53
CA THR A 148 -6.75 -8.10 2.23
C THR A 148 -5.64 -8.48 1.25
N TRP A 149 -4.41 -8.60 1.75
CA TRP A 149 -3.30 -9.11 0.96
C TRP A 149 -3.59 -10.48 0.33
N SER A 150 -4.14 -11.40 1.13
CA SER A 150 -4.45 -12.76 0.69
C SER A 150 -5.51 -12.78 -0.41
N ASP A 151 -6.57 -11.97 -0.27
CA ASP A 151 -7.65 -11.91 -1.26
C ASP A 151 -7.16 -11.27 -2.56
N LEU A 152 -6.39 -10.17 -2.48
CA LEU A 152 -5.81 -9.54 -3.66
C LEU A 152 -4.88 -10.50 -4.41
N ALA A 153 -4.03 -11.24 -3.68
CA ALA A 153 -3.17 -12.25 -4.29
C ALA A 153 -3.99 -13.41 -4.90
N ALA A 154 -5.08 -13.82 -4.25
CA ALA A 154 -5.96 -14.89 -4.73
C ALA A 154 -6.71 -14.51 -6.01
N VAL A 155 -7.02 -13.23 -6.22
CA VAL A 155 -7.61 -12.73 -7.46
C VAL A 155 -6.54 -12.57 -8.54
N ILE A 156 -5.42 -11.90 -8.23
CA ILE A 156 -4.38 -11.59 -9.21
C ILE A 156 -3.75 -12.88 -9.78
N LYS A 157 -3.55 -13.93 -8.97
CA LYS A 157 -3.01 -15.21 -9.46
C LYS A 157 -3.87 -15.87 -10.55
N GLN A 158 -5.12 -15.43 -10.73
CA GLN A 158 -6.02 -15.97 -11.74
C GLN A 158 -5.82 -15.35 -13.12
N ASP A 159 -5.09 -14.23 -13.22
CA ASP A 159 -4.84 -13.52 -14.48
C ASP A 159 -4.06 -14.37 -15.49
N ASN A 160 -4.46 -14.32 -16.76
CA ASN A 160 -3.89 -15.15 -17.81
C ASN A 160 -2.42 -14.81 -18.09
N ASP A 161 -2.05 -13.52 -18.09
CA ASP A 161 -0.66 -13.13 -18.33
C ASP A 161 0.26 -13.65 -17.22
N LEU A 162 -0.25 -13.68 -15.98
CA LEU A 162 0.46 -14.25 -14.83
C LEU A 162 0.62 -15.77 -14.93
N LYS A 163 -0.49 -16.50 -15.15
CA LYS A 163 -0.49 -17.97 -15.23
C LYS A 163 0.29 -18.54 -16.40
N GLU A 164 0.31 -17.80 -17.52
CA GLU A 164 0.93 -18.29 -18.75
C GLU A 164 2.30 -17.67 -18.93
N SER A 165 2.37 -16.50 -19.57
CA SER A 165 3.63 -15.96 -20.08
C SER A 165 4.62 -15.59 -18.98
N MET A 166 4.15 -14.96 -17.89
CA MET A 166 5.02 -14.57 -16.78
C MET A 166 5.47 -15.79 -15.97
N LEU A 167 4.56 -16.71 -15.64
CA LEU A 167 4.90 -17.93 -14.92
C LEU A 167 5.84 -18.81 -15.73
N LYS A 168 5.61 -19.00 -17.03
CA LYS A 168 6.48 -19.81 -17.89
C LYS A 168 7.93 -19.33 -17.86
N GLU A 169 8.14 -18.02 -17.95
CA GLU A 169 9.50 -17.46 -17.92
C GLU A 169 10.13 -17.57 -16.53
N ASN A 170 9.37 -17.30 -15.45
CA ASN A 170 9.88 -17.45 -14.08
C ASN A 170 10.16 -18.92 -13.74
N LYS A 171 9.31 -19.85 -14.18
CA LYS A 171 9.51 -21.31 -14.06
C LYS A 171 10.74 -21.78 -14.82
N ARG A 172 11.01 -21.24 -16.01
CA ARG A 172 12.24 -21.56 -16.76
C ARG A 172 13.50 -21.23 -15.95
N LEU A 173 13.46 -20.16 -15.17
CA LEU A 173 14.57 -19.73 -14.31
C LEU A 173 14.63 -20.49 -12.98
N SER A 174 13.47 -20.80 -12.39
CA SER A 174 13.37 -21.58 -11.14
C SER A 174 12.14 -22.50 -11.12
N PRO A 175 12.29 -23.73 -11.64
CA PRO A 175 11.18 -24.68 -11.72
C PRO A 175 10.65 -25.12 -10.36
N GLU A 176 11.53 -25.18 -9.35
CA GLU A 176 11.22 -25.63 -7.98
C GLU A 176 10.33 -24.65 -7.22
N ILE A 177 10.49 -23.34 -7.50
CA ILE A 177 9.75 -22.28 -6.81
C ILE A 177 8.46 -21.96 -7.56
N PHE A 178 8.54 -21.87 -8.90
CA PHE A 178 7.45 -21.43 -9.75
C PHE A 178 6.83 -22.59 -10.53
N ASP A 179 6.49 -23.67 -9.83
CA ASP A 179 5.81 -24.84 -10.40
C ASP A 179 4.36 -24.51 -10.87
N ASP A 180 3.68 -25.45 -11.52
CA ASP A 180 2.33 -25.20 -12.06
C ASP A 180 1.24 -25.16 -10.97
N SER A 181 1.51 -25.67 -9.77
CA SER A 181 0.52 -25.81 -8.70
C SER A 181 0.49 -24.58 -7.79
N THR A 182 1.65 -24.23 -7.23
CA THR A 182 1.86 -23.15 -6.26
C THR A 182 2.51 -21.91 -6.90
N GLY A 183 3.16 -22.07 -8.05
CA GLY A 183 3.89 -21.00 -8.73
C GLY A 183 3.07 -19.75 -9.05
N PRO A 184 1.80 -19.83 -9.53
CA PRO A 184 0.99 -18.63 -9.74
C PRO A 184 0.83 -17.77 -8.48
N LEU A 185 0.60 -18.41 -7.33
CA LEU A 185 0.43 -17.71 -6.06
C LEU A 185 1.78 -17.15 -5.56
N ARG A 186 2.85 -17.96 -5.61
CA ARG A 186 4.20 -17.52 -5.23
C ARG A 186 4.69 -16.36 -6.08
N LEU A 187 4.49 -16.42 -7.40
CA LEU A 187 4.80 -15.33 -8.33
C LEU A 187 4.02 -14.07 -7.97
N THR A 188 2.72 -14.19 -7.72
CA THR A 188 1.87 -13.06 -7.31
C THR A 188 2.35 -12.44 -6.00
N GLN A 189 2.63 -13.25 -4.98
CA GLN A 189 3.14 -12.77 -3.69
C GLN A 189 4.51 -12.10 -3.82
N MET A 190 5.41 -12.66 -4.62
CA MET A 190 6.71 -12.06 -4.92
C MET A 190 6.55 -10.69 -5.58
N LEU A 191 5.66 -10.57 -6.57
CA LEU A 191 5.41 -9.33 -7.29
C LEU A 191 4.78 -8.27 -6.39
N LEU A 192 3.77 -8.63 -5.58
CA LEU A 192 3.18 -7.72 -4.59
C LEU A 192 4.21 -7.26 -3.56
N THR A 193 5.05 -8.18 -3.07
CA THR A 193 6.14 -7.86 -2.14
C THR A 193 7.12 -6.88 -2.78
N ARG A 194 7.54 -7.11 -4.03
CA ARG A 194 8.42 -6.22 -4.77
C ARG A 194 7.88 -4.78 -4.87
N GLU A 195 6.57 -4.62 -4.95
CA GLU A 195 5.91 -3.30 -5.09
C GLU A 195 5.64 -2.61 -3.74
N PHE A 196 5.26 -3.37 -2.71
CA PHE A 196 4.71 -2.82 -1.46
C PHE A 196 5.52 -3.14 -0.18
N ALA A 197 6.50 -4.03 -0.22
CA ALA A 197 7.30 -4.37 0.96
C ALA A 197 7.98 -3.16 1.61
N ARG A 198 8.46 -2.24 0.76
CA ARG A 198 9.19 -1.05 1.19
C ARG A 198 8.53 0.17 0.59
N ARG A 199 8.22 1.16 1.42
CA ARG A 199 7.85 2.50 0.95
C ARG A 199 9.11 3.23 0.46
N PRO A 200 9.28 3.45 -0.85
CA PRO A 200 10.52 4.02 -1.37
C PRO A 200 10.61 5.52 -1.09
N LYS A 201 11.84 6.00 -0.81
CA LYS A 201 12.10 7.45 -0.71
C LYS A 201 12.07 8.14 -2.05
N ASN A 202 12.70 7.56 -3.07
CA ASN A 202 13.01 8.27 -4.33
C ASN A 202 12.53 7.51 -5.57
N ARG A 203 11.80 6.41 -5.40
CA ARG A 203 11.25 5.62 -6.51
C ARG A 203 9.74 5.71 -6.49
N ASN A 204 9.13 5.50 -7.65
CA ASN A 204 7.69 5.44 -7.77
C ASN A 204 7.22 4.00 -7.54
N ASN A 205 6.19 3.86 -6.73
CA ASN A 205 5.30 2.73 -6.56
C ASN A 205 3.85 3.23 -6.47
N LEU A 206 2.87 2.33 -6.48
CA LEU A 206 1.46 2.72 -6.41
C LEU A 206 1.11 3.62 -5.22
N GLU A 207 1.79 3.47 -4.09
CA GLU A 207 1.60 4.34 -2.92
C GLU A 207 2.14 5.76 -3.14
N THR A 208 3.39 5.88 -3.56
CA THR A 208 4.02 7.19 -3.82
C THR A 208 3.42 7.94 -5.01
N GLN A 209 2.78 7.22 -5.95
CA GLN A 209 2.00 7.82 -7.04
C GLN A 209 0.59 8.24 -6.61
N GLY A 210 0.20 7.93 -5.37
CA GLY A 210 -1.11 8.27 -4.83
C GLY A 210 -2.27 7.49 -5.45
N LEU A 211 -2.03 6.28 -5.94
CA LEU A 211 -3.07 5.43 -6.53
C LEU A 211 -3.66 4.46 -5.51
N VAL A 212 -2.80 3.92 -4.63
CA VAL A 212 -3.16 2.91 -3.63
C VAL A 212 -2.63 3.33 -2.28
N LYS A 213 -3.39 3.08 -1.22
CA LYS A 213 -2.90 3.18 0.16
C LYS A 213 -2.83 1.80 0.82
N ILE A 214 -1.84 1.63 1.66
CA ILE A 214 -1.68 0.47 2.55
C ILE A 214 -2.49 0.75 3.81
N VAL A 215 -3.33 -0.20 4.19
CA VAL A 215 -4.19 -0.12 5.37
C VAL A 215 -3.78 -1.21 6.36
N TYR A 216 -3.74 -0.86 7.64
CA TYR A 216 -3.47 -1.80 8.72
C TYR A 216 -4.75 -1.95 9.56
N PRO A 217 -5.65 -2.90 9.23
CA PRO A 217 -6.98 -2.97 9.85
C PRO A 217 -6.97 -3.09 11.37
N ALA A 218 -5.89 -3.64 11.94
CA ALA A 218 -5.73 -3.77 13.38
C ALA A 218 -5.54 -2.42 14.10
N LEU A 219 -5.13 -1.35 13.41
CA LEU A 219 -5.01 -0.01 14.00
C LEU A 219 -6.38 0.59 14.36
N ASP A 220 -7.43 0.26 13.61
CA ASP A 220 -8.79 0.80 13.84
C ASP A 220 -9.38 0.34 15.17
N LYS A 221 -8.85 -0.76 15.73
CA LYS A 221 -9.25 -1.33 17.03
C LYS A 221 -8.52 -0.70 18.21
N ILE A 222 -7.56 0.20 17.98
CA ILE A 222 -6.77 0.83 19.03
C ILE A 222 -7.50 2.08 19.50
N GLU A 223 -8.09 2.03 20.70
CA GLU A 223 -8.81 3.17 21.29
C GLU A 223 -7.98 3.89 22.37
N ALA A 224 -7.09 3.17 23.03
CA ALA A 224 -6.23 3.72 24.07
C ALA A 224 -5.12 4.60 23.46
N VAL A 225 -4.96 5.80 24.02
CA VAL A 225 -3.88 6.75 23.72
C VAL A 225 -2.83 6.73 24.83
N PRO A 226 -1.57 7.11 24.56
CA PRO A 226 -0.54 7.12 25.58
C PRO A 226 -0.73 8.25 26.59
N GLU A 227 -0.03 8.14 27.72
CA GLU A 227 -0.02 9.18 28.75
C GLU A 227 0.43 10.53 28.19
N LEU A 228 -0.11 11.62 28.70
CA LEU A 228 0.15 13.00 28.25
C LEU A 228 -0.29 13.32 26.81
N TRP A 229 -0.71 12.35 25.98
CA TRP A 229 -1.08 12.57 24.58
C TRP A 229 -2.16 13.65 24.41
N GLY A 230 -3.26 13.51 25.16
CA GLY A 230 -4.36 14.47 25.16
C GLY A 230 -4.00 15.84 25.72
N ASN A 231 -2.96 15.94 26.57
CA ASN A 231 -2.49 17.23 27.12
C ASN A 231 -1.87 18.12 26.03
N TYR A 232 -1.42 17.52 24.92
CA TYR A 232 -0.93 18.23 23.73
C TYR A 232 -2.01 18.46 22.67
N GLY A 233 -3.30 18.24 23.01
CA GLY A 233 -4.42 18.43 22.09
C GLY A 233 -4.54 17.37 21.00
N LEU A 234 -3.84 16.25 21.14
CA LEU A 234 -3.85 15.16 20.17
C LEU A 234 -4.97 14.16 20.46
N THR A 235 -5.62 13.70 19.40
CA THR A 235 -6.78 12.80 19.45
C THR A 235 -6.38 11.32 19.32
N VAL A 236 -7.34 10.42 19.53
CA VAL A 236 -7.20 8.98 19.22
C VAL A 236 -6.90 8.75 17.74
N LYS A 237 -7.49 9.57 16.86
CA LYS A 237 -7.22 9.49 15.42
C LYS A 237 -5.76 9.84 15.13
N ASP A 238 -5.24 10.92 15.71
CA ASP A 238 -3.84 11.31 15.55
C ASP A 238 -2.88 10.23 16.06
N TRP A 239 -3.29 9.49 17.11
CA TRP A 239 -2.53 8.34 17.58
C TRP A 239 -2.49 7.21 16.56
N ARG A 240 -3.64 6.81 16.00
CA ARG A 240 -3.71 5.78 14.94
C ARG A 240 -2.90 6.21 13.70
N ASP A 241 -3.02 7.47 13.31
CA ASP A 241 -2.28 8.07 12.19
C ASP A 241 -0.76 8.04 12.46
N TYR A 242 -0.34 8.37 13.69
CA TYR A 242 1.06 8.26 14.11
C TYR A 242 1.59 6.82 14.09
N LEU A 243 0.81 5.84 14.56
CA LEU A 243 1.19 4.42 14.49
C LEU A 243 1.34 3.95 13.03
N LYS A 244 0.46 4.39 12.15
CA LYS A 244 0.58 4.13 10.71
C LYS A 244 1.84 4.78 10.13
N VAL A 245 2.15 6.02 10.50
CA VAL A 245 3.40 6.71 10.12
C VAL A 245 4.62 5.90 10.58
N CYS A 246 4.60 5.32 11.78
CA CYS A 246 5.67 4.43 12.24
C CYS A 246 5.83 3.20 11.34
N LEU A 247 4.74 2.57 10.94
CA LEU A 247 4.77 1.40 10.06
C LEU A 247 5.31 1.75 8.66
N ASP A 248 4.87 2.86 8.08
CA ASP A 248 5.23 3.21 6.70
C ASP A 248 6.64 3.82 6.58
N PHE A 249 7.00 4.73 7.49
CA PHE A 249 8.23 5.52 7.41
C PHE A 249 9.38 5.01 8.27
N PHE A 250 9.12 4.07 9.19
CA PHE A 250 10.17 3.42 9.95
C PHE A 250 10.22 1.91 9.67
N VAL A 251 9.13 1.17 9.87
CA VAL A 251 9.11 -0.29 9.73
C VAL A 251 9.39 -0.73 8.28
N ARG A 252 8.51 -0.36 7.35
CA ARG A 252 8.61 -0.74 5.93
C ARG A 252 9.76 -0.04 5.21
N GLU A 253 9.97 1.26 5.46
CA GLU A 253 11.08 2.03 4.85
C GLU A 253 12.45 1.37 5.08
N ASN A 254 12.63 0.73 6.24
CA ASN A 254 13.87 0.05 6.64
C ASN A 254 13.82 -1.49 6.51
N SER A 255 12.75 -2.03 5.94
CA SER A 255 12.59 -3.46 5.64
C SER A 255 12.47 -4.37 6.86
N TYR A 256 11.86 -3.89 7.94
CA TYR A 256 11.48 -4.68 9.11
C TYR A 256 10.23 -5.53 8.86
N ILE A 257 10.30 -6.39 7.84
CA ILE A 257 9.17 -7.18 7.36
C ILE A 257 9.56 -8.65 7.22
N THR A 258 8.58 -9.54 7.37
CA THR A 258 8.73 -10.96 7.09
C THR A 258 8.61 -11.21 5.60
N ILE A 259 9.57 -11.91 5.02
CA ILE A 259 9.52 -12.38 3.63
C ILE A 259 9.87 -13.86 3.60
N ASP A 260 9.19 -14.57 2.71
CA ASP A 260 9.49 -15.95 2.36
C ASP A 260 10.88 -16.08 1.72
N ARG A 261 11.72 -16.93 2.33
CA ARG A 261 13.11 -17.14 1.94
C ARG A 261 13.23 -17.94 0.64
N GLU A 262 12.20 -18.67 0.22
CA GLU A 262 12.24 -19.48 -0.99
C GLU A 262 12.38 -18.58 -2.22
N TRP A 263 11.54 -17.56 -2.35
CA TRP A 263 11.55 -16.68 -3.52
C TRP A 263 12.26 -15.34 -3.32
N ILE A 264 12.78 -15.02 -2.13
CA ILE A 264 13.43 -13.71 -1.89
C ILE A 264 14.56 -13.39 -2.87
N ARG A 265 15.28 -14.41 -3.36
CA ARG A 265 16.37 -14.23 -4.35
C ARG A 265 15.85 -13.80 -5.72
N TRP A 266 14.56 -14.02 -6.00
CA TRP A 266 13.88 -13.75 -7.27
C TRP A 266 13.12 -12.41 -7.28
N ILE A 267 13.02 -11.73 -6.13
CA ILE A 267 12.32 -10.44 -6.01
C ILE A 267 12.91 -9.33 -6.89
N GLY A 268 14.11 -9.52 -7.46
CA GLY A 268 14.70 -8.57 -8.42
C GLY A 268 15.12 -7.24 -7.82
N MET A 269 15.19 -7.14 -6.49
CA MET A 269 15.72 -5.99 -5.77
C MET A 269 16.61 -6.46 -4.61
N HIS A 270 17.64 -5.67 -4.27
CA HIS A 270 18.40 -5.90 -3.04
C HIS A 270 17.47 -5.67 -1.85
N PHE A 271 17.03 -6.79 -1.28
CA PHE A 271 16.17 -6.81 -0.11
C PHE A 271 16.91 -7.49 1.03
N SER A 272 16.99 -6.83 2.17
CA SER A 272 17.60 -7.37 3.39
C SER A 272 16.58 -7.25 4.50
N PRO A 273 15.77 -8.31 4.73
CA PRO A 273 14.81 -8.32 5.82
C PRO A 273 15.53 -8.12 7.14
N LYS A 274 14.91 -7.32 7.99
CA LYS A 274 15.40 -7.01 9.34
C LYS A 274 14.31 -7.32 10.35
N THR A 275 14.71 -7.40 11.59
CA THR A 275 13.85 -7.57 12.75
C THR A 275 14.05 -6.43 13.74
N LEU A 276 13.03 -6.22 14.57
CA LEU A 276 13.00 -5.22 15.62
C LEU A 276 13.06 -5.87 17.00
N LEU A 277 13.95 -5.36 17.84
CA LEU A 277 13.99 -5.67 19.27
C LEU A 277 13.15 -4.64 20.02
N GLY A 278 12.57 -5.04 21.14
CA GLY A 278 11.78 -4.14 21.98
C GLY A 278 12.60 -3.00 22.57
N PRO A 279 11.94 -1.91 23.02
CA PRO A 279 12.62 -0.76 23.62
C PRO A 279 13.40 -1.14 24.91
N ASP A 280 12.96 -2.19 25.61
CA ASP A 280 13.59 -2.68 26.84
C ASP A 280 14.66 -3.76 26.60
N ALA A 281 14.96 -4.08 25.33
CA ALA A 281 15.97 -5.09 25.01
C ALA A 281 17.37 -4.58 25.38
N SER A 282 18.11 -5.38 26.14
CA SER A 282 19.52 -5.11 26.48
C SER A 282 20.50 -5.45 25.36
N ASP A 283 20.03 -6.12 24.32
CA ASP A 283 20.87 -6.61 23.23
C ASP A 283 21.42 -5.46 22.37
N VAL A 284 22.63 -5.67 21.87
CA VAL A 284 23.29 -4.68 21.01
C VAL A 284 22.72 -4.75 19.60
N ASP A 285 22.52 -3.57 19.00
CA ASP A 285 22.13 -3.38 17.61
C ASP A 285 23.04 -4.14 16.62
N GLU A 286 22.51 -5.17 15.99
CA GLU A 286 23.18 -5.94 14.94
C GLU A 286 22.86 -5.43 13.53
N ASN A 287 23.45 -6.00 12.49
CA ASN A 287 23.17 -5.58 11.11
C ASN A 287 21.70 -5.80 10.70
N ARG A 288 21.09 -6.90 11.16
CA ARG A 288 19.71 -7.30 10.81
C ARG A 288 18.71 -7.24 11.97
N ALA A 289 19.14 -7.28 13.22
CA ALA A 289 18.30 -7.03 14.38
C ALA A 289 18.59 -5.63 14.92
N LYS A 290 17.57 -4.77 15.03
CA LYS A 290 17.71 -3.39 15.49
C LYS A 290 16.70 -3.05 16.57
N SER A 291 17.06 -2.24 17.55
CA SER A 291 16.13 -1.80 18.58
C SER A 291 15.07 -0.84 18.04
N TRP A 292 13.88 -0.93 18.63
CA TRP A 292 12.85 0.10 18.46
C TRP A 292 13.44 1.47 18.82
N PRO A 293 13.22 2.52 18.00
CA PRO A 293 13.98 3.74 18.14
C PRO A 293 13.46 4.55 19.33
N LEU A 294 14.39 4.95 20.19
CA LEU A 294 14.20 5.94 21.24
C LEU A 294 14.98 7.22 20.91
N VAL A 295 14.73 8.29 21.66
CA VAL A 295 15.43 9.57 21.53
C VAL A 295 16.94 9.35 21.69
N ARG A 296 17.71 9.84 20.73
CA ARG A 296 19.18 9.78 20.76
C ARG A 296 19.73 10.99 21.49
N LYS A 297 20.01 10.84 22.78
CA LYS A 297 20.53 11.92 23.62
C LYS A 297 21.77 12.58 23.01
N GLY A 298 21.80 13.92 23.01
CA GLY A 298 22.91 14.71 22.48
C GLY A 298 23.07 14.69 20.95
N SER A 299 22.23 13.95 20.21
CA SER A 299 22.27 13.93 18.74
C SER A 299 21.25 14.88 18.14
N LYS A 300 21.70 15.75 17.22
CA LYS A 300 20.79 16.54 16.38
C LYS A 300 20.04 15.67 15.37
N ARG A 301 20.56 14.48 15.04
CA ARG A 301 19.99 13.59 14.03
C ARG A 301 19.15 12.50 14.71
N GLN A 302 17.86 12.76 14.81
CA GLN A 302 16.88 11.81 15.29
C GLN A 302 16.31 10.93 14.17
N GLN A 303 15.63 9.84 14.55
CA GLN A 303 14.81 9.08 13.61
C GLN A 303 13.58 9.90 13.19
N ARG A 304 13.12 9.69 11.95
CA ARG A 304 12.04 10.50 11.37
C ARG A 304 10.78 10.54 12.24
N ILE A 305 10.38 9.39 12.80
CA ILE A 305 9.18 9.28 13.63
C ILE A 305 9.28 10.05 14.95
N ILE A 306 10.50 10.30 15.43
CA ILE A 306 10.79 11.12 16.61
C ILE A 306 10.72 12.59 16.21
N THR A 307 11.39 12.97 15.12
CA THR A 307 11.34 14.34 14.59
C THR A 307 9.91 14.80 14.28
N LEU A 308 9.05 13.91 13.76
CA LEU A 308 7.65 14.23 13.48
C LEU A 308 6.89 14.55 14.77
N LEU A 309 7.06 13.77 15.85
CA LEU A 309 6.45 14.08 17.15
C LEU A 309 6.92 15.43 17.68
N THR A 310 8.24 15.67 17.70
CA THR A 310 8.85 16.91 18.18
C THR A 310 8.31 18.12 17.41
N VAL A 311 8.19 18.03 16.09
CA VAL A 311 7.69 19.12 15.25
C VAL A 311 6.18 19.34 15.44
N ALA A 312 5.39 18.27 15.54
CA ALA A 312 3.94 18.37 15.70
C ALA A 312 3.52 18.92 17.07
N THR A 313 4.29 18.62 18.12
CA THR A 313 3.94 18.97 19.51
C THR A 313 4.74 20.13 20.09
N GLY A 314 5.84 20.51 19.45
CA GLY A 314 6.77 21.52 19.96
C GLY A 314 7.58 21.06 21.19
N ILE A 315 7.54 19.77 21.55
CA ILE A 315 8.27 19.25 22.71
C ILE A 315 9.78 19.36 22.50
N ASP A 316 10.48 19.96 23.46
CA ASP A 316 11.93 20.01 23.46
C ASP A 316 12.54 18.72 24.04
N ILE A 317 12.98 17.83 23.14
CA ILE A 317 13.65 16.56 23.46
C ILE A 317 15.07 16.72 24.02
N THR A 318 15.59 17.96 24.12
CA THR A 318 16.86 18.22 24.84
C THR A 318 16.65 18.36 26.35
N SER A 319 15.41 18.62 26.77
CA SER A 319 15.00 18.58 28.18
C SER A 319 14.70 17.15 28.61
N THR A 320 14.98 16.81 29.87
CA THR A 320 14.68 15.48 30.43
C THR A 320 13.19 15.16 30.34
N ALA A 321 12.32 16.11 30.70
CA ALA A 321 10.88 15.90 30.66
C ALA A 321 10.35 15.66 29.22
N GLY A 322 10.90 16.38 28.23
CA GLY A 322 10.54 16.19 26.83
C GLY A 322 11.07 14.89 26.25
N GLU A 323 12.31 14.50 26.61
CA GLU A 323 12.89 13.20 26.29
C GLU A 323 12.02 12.05 26.83
N ASP A 324 11.66 12.12 28.11
CA ASP A 324 10.84 11.11 28.79
C ASP A 324 9.44 10.99 28.18
N THR A 325 8.80 12.13 27.88
CA THR A 325 7.47 12.15 27.23
C THR A 325 7.51 11.47 25.87
N VAL A 326 8.46 11.85 25.00
CA VAL A 326 8.57 11.28 23.65
C VAL A 326 8.96 9.80 23.70
N ASN A 327 9.87 9.41 24.60
CA ASN A 327 10.22 8.00 24.79
C ASN A 327 9.02 7.18 25.30
N GLY A 328 8.23 7.72 26.23
CA GLY A 328 6.99 7.10 26.71
C GLY A 328 5.99 6.84 25.58
N TRP A 329 5.85 7.79 24.64
CA TRP A 329 5.03 7.59 23.44
C TRP A 329 5.61 6.56 22.48
N LEU A 330 6.93 6.52 22.29
CA LEU A 330 7.58 5.52 21.44
C LEU A 330 7.44 4.10 22.02
N VAL A 331 7.56 3.94 23.34
CA VAL A 331 7.30 2.67 24.05
C VAL A 331 5.83 2.27 23.91
N SER A 332 4.92 3.23 24.08
CA SER A 332 3.48 2.98 23.89
C SER A 332 3.16 2.58 22.45
N ALA A 333 3.84 3.16 21.47
CA ALA A 333 3.68 2.79 20.06
C ALA A 333 4.14 1.36 19.81
N TRP A 334 5.28 0.96 20.38
CA TRP A 334 5.75 -0.42 20.33
C TRP A 334 4.73 -1.40 20.92
N ASN A 335 4.22 -1.10 22.11
CA ASN A 335 3.23 -1.94 22.81
C ASN A 335 1.92 -2.04 22.02
N ALA A 336 1.46 -0.93 21.44
CA ALA A 336 0.26 -0.91 20.60
C ALA A 336 0.43 -1.76 19.32
N LEU A 337 1.57 -1.64 18.63
CA LEU A 337 1.84 -2.37 17.39
C LEU A 337 2.08 -3.88 17.60
N THR A 338 2.70 -4.26 18.71
CA THR A 338 2.91 -5.67 19.06
C THR A 338 1.65 -6.30 19.67
N GLY A 339 0.96 -5.60 20.57
CA GLY A 339 -0.30 -6.03 21.17
C GLY A 339 -1.43 -6.23 20.17
N SER A 340 -1.47 -5.40 19.11
CA SER A 340 -2.41 -5.56 17.98
C SER A 340 -1.99 -6.63 16.97
N LYS A 341 -0.87 -7.34 17.19
CA LYS A 341 -0.28 -8.36 16.31
C LYS A 341 0.06 -7.87 14.90
N ILE A 342 0.26 -6.55 14.72
CA ILE A 342 0.78 -5.98 13.47
C ILE A 342 2.26 -6.33 13.34
N LEU A 343 3.03 -6.09 14.40
CA LEU A 343 4.40 -6.58 14.55
C LEU A 343 4.35 -7.91 15.31
N GLN A 344 4.87 -8.96 14.70
CA GLN A 344 4.83 -10.32 15.25
C GLN A 344 6.25 -10.83 15.49
N ASP A 345 6.43 -11.62 16.54
CA ASP A 345 7.68 -12.33 16.77
C ASP A 345 7.91 -13.32 15.62
N SER A 346 8.97 -13.06 14.86
CA SER A 346 9.29 -13.73 13.60
C SER A 346 10.33 -14.84 13.77
N THR A 347 11.04 -14.88 14.90
CA THR A 347 12.11 -15.85 15.17
C THR A 347 11.85 -16.70 16.41
N ALA A 348 10.78 -16.41 17.17
CA ALA A 348 10.53 -16.97 18.51
C ALA A 348 11.59 -16.55 19.56
N ASP A 349 12.43 -15.57 19.24
CA ASP A 349 13.47 -15.00 20.10
C ASP A 349 13.18 -13.51 20.39
N LYS A 350 11.91 -13.12 20.48
CA LYS A 350 11.47 -11.72 20.70
C LYS A 350 11.98 -10.77 19.62
N GLN A 351 12.08 -11.23 18.38
CA GLN A 351 12.47 -10.42 17.24
C GLN A 351 11.29 -10.17 16.31
N TYR A 352 10.82 -8.94 16.25
CA TYR A 352 9.54 -8.61 15.65
C TYR A 352 9.68 -8.09 14.22
N SER A 353 8.75 -8.46 13.35
CA SER A 353 8.64 -7.88 12.01
C SER A 353 7.18 -7.79 11.57
N LEU A 354 6.93 -6.91 10.61
CA LEU A 354 5.61 -6.79 9.98
C LEU A 354 5.39 -7.96 9.02
N ASN A 355 4.30 -8.69 9.20
CA ASN A 355 3.85 -9.66 8.21
C ASN A 355 2.91 -9.00 7.21
N LEU A 356 3.29 -9.00 5.93
CA LEU A 356 2.50 -8.38 4.85
C LEU A 356 1.13 -9.06 4.64
N THR A 357 0.93 -10.29 5.11
CA THR A 357 -0.39 -10.95 5.05
C THR A 357 -1.44 -10.26 5.92
N ASN A 358 -1.03 -9.47 6.91
CA ASN A 358 -1.93 -8.75 7.81
C ASN A 358 -2.27 -7.33 7.31
N VAL A 359 -1.79 -6.99 6.12
CA VAL A 359 -2.01 -5.70 5.49
C VAL A 359 -3.18 -5.80 4.51
N SER A 360 -3.90 -4.70 4.38
CA SER A 360 -4.94 -4.52 3.36
C SER A 360 -4.57 -3.37 2.42
N PHE A 361 -5.26 -3.31 1.29
CA PHE A 361 -5.10 -2.31 0.26
C PHE A 361 -6.41 -1.59 0.02
N SER A 362 -6.33 -0.31 -0.35
CA SER A 362 -7.49 0.48 -0.78
C SER A 362 -7.05 1.51 -1.81
N LEU A 363 -7.96 1.96 -2.68
CA LEU A 363 -7.65 3.13 -3.52
C LEU A 363 -7.48 4.37 -2.65
N MET A 364 -6.59 5.24 -3.08
CA MET A 364 -6.43 6.54 -2.44
C MET A 364 -7.60 7.44 -2.84
N ASN A 365 -8.38 7.90 -1.86
CA ASN A 365 -9.50 8.83 -2.05
C ASN A 365 -9.16 10.27 -1.63
N SER A 366 -8.19 10.44 -0.74
CA SER A 366 -7.66 11.73 -0.32
C SER A 366 -6.16 11.62 -0.04
N ALA A 367 -5.43 12.71 -0.22
CA ALA A 367 -4.01 12.79 0.06
C ALA A 367 -3.57 14.22 0.36
N TYR A 368 -2.62 14.36 1.27
CA TYR A 368 -1.87 15.60 1.46
C TYR A 368 -0.75 15.69 0.41
N ILE A 369 -0.61 16.87 -0.20
CA ILE A 369 0.48 17.16 -1.13
C ILE A 369 1.59 17.86 -0.37
N CYS A 370 2.75 17.21 -0.25
CA CYS A 370 3.91 17.82 0.40
C CYS A 370 4.41 19.03 -0.42
N PRO A 371 4.45 20.26 0.12
CA PRO A 371 4.78 21.47 -0.65
C PRO A 371 6.24 21.51 -1.13
N ILE A 372 7.11 20.70 -0.52
CA ILE A 372 8.55 20.66 -0.87
C ILE A 372 8.83 19.56 -1.91
N THR A 373 8.24 18.38 -1.72
CA THR A 373 8.57 17.20 -2.55
C THR A 373 7.51 16.86 -3.59
N ASN A 374 6.34 17.51 -3.53
CA ASN A 374 5.14 17.23 -4.32
C ASN A 374 4.68 15.76 -4.23
N LYS A 375 5.07 15.07 -3.15
CA LYS A 375 4.63 13.70 -2.89
C LYS A 375 3.27 13.69 -2.22
N LEU A 376 2.47 12.71 -2.63
CA LEU A 376 1.19 12.41 -2.04
C LEU A 376 1.39 11.55 -0.78
N LEU A 377 0.79 11.99 0.32
CA LEU A 377 0.78 11.31 1.60
C LEU A 377 -0.67 11.02 1.99
N ASP A 378 -0.99 9.76 2.23
CA ASP A 378 -2.32 9.34 2.67
C ASP A 378 -2.56 9.60 4.16
N THR A 379 -1.49 9.70 4.95
CA THR A 379 -1.52 9.99 6.39
C THR A 379 -0.40 10.96 6.71
N THR A 380 -0.67 11.98 7.53
CA THR A 380 0.27 13.05 7.88
C THR A 380 0.26 13.36 9.35
#